data_AF-A0A0B4GR92-F1
#
_entry.id   AF-A0A0B4GR92-F1
#
_cell.length_a   1.000
_cell.length_b   1.000
_cell.length_c   1.000
_cell.angle_alpha   90.00
_cell.angle_beta   90.00
_cell.angle_gamma   90.00
#
_symmetry.space_group_name_H-M   'P 1'
#
loop_
_entity.id
_entity.type
_entity.pdbx_description
1 polymer ?
#
loop_
_entity_poly.entity_id
_entity_poly.type
_entity_poly.pdbx_seq_one_letter_code
_entity_poly.pdbx_strand_id
1 'polypeptide(L)'
;MLDVESSSFNDSASTHFFPITSQFYTHELFHIHFTSTATEIMNPYTTNPKHIPKSDLYADIPLYGRYSPRSDDFRVDVQHINSSSEESIQYWAAVIGLCTESNMIFPADEGRDVFALGSVIVKSSHRHQHEKIDYPYADANEVQAIAIAKSVLDGVKVPNIYFSGKINGRAVLIQERIPGVCLNVALPYLSEAQKNSFKLQAREILRQLHAIKAPSNRETRDHIVPDPKILTSGRLNPREAHILFSANIDQDMSFMHNDFTPSNCIVNDDKIVGLIDWEMAGYLGWKTAGEIHRKIRSPRREQYVHANLDEGELEDMMWWNDLYDVLP
;
A
#
# COMPACT_ATOMS: atom_id res chain seq x y z
N MET A 1 38.37 -44.04 15.81
CA MET A 1 38.48 -43.54 14.43
C MET A 1 37.12 -43.72 13.82
N LEU A 2 36.48 -42.60 13.51
CA LEU A 2 35.08 -42.50 13.12
C LEU A 2 34.95 -42.86 11.65
N ASP A 3 34.10 -43.85 11.36
CA ASP A 3 33.64 -44.14 10.00
C ASP A 3 32.34 -43.39 9.71
N VAL A 4 32.27 -42.98 8.45
CA VAL A 4 31.29 -42.09 7.86
C VAL A 4 30.03 -42.87 7.50
N GLU A 5 28.88 -42.52 8.09
CA GLU A 5 27.57 -42.87 7.56
C GLU A 5 26.83 -41.61 7.12
N SER A 6 26.61 -41.56 5.81
CA SER A 6 25.73 -40.64 5.11
C SER A 6 24.28 -40.89 5.52
N SER A 7 23.65 -39.95 6.21
CA SER A 7 22.19 -39.90 6.34
C SER A 7 21.64 -38.76 5.48
N SER A 8 20.90 -39.17 4.47
CA SER A 8 20.05 -38.34 3.63
C SER A 8 18.97 -37.69 4.48
N PHE A 9 19.03 -36.38 4.65
CA PHE A 9 17.90 -35.61 5.18
C PHE A 9 16.86 -35.43 4.08
N ASN A 10 15.69 -36.03 4.29
CA ASN A 10 14.48 -35.79 3.52
C ASN A 10 14.07 -34.31 3.68
N ASP A 11 14.11 -33.58 2.57
CA ASP A 11 13.53 -32.26 2.41
C ASP A 11 12.01 -32.42 2.22
N SER A 12 11.25 -32.33 3.30
CA SER A 12 9.78 -32.24 3.22
C SER A 12 9.19 -31.53 4.43
N ALA A 13 9.31 -30.20 4.46
CA ALA A 13 8.42 -29.31 5.20
C ALA A 13 8.60 -27.87 4.70
N SER A 14 8.11 -27.58 3.50
CA SER A 14 7.89 -26.22 3.01
C SER A 14 6.76 -25.57 3.81
N THR A 15 7.08 -25.10 5.01
CA THR A 15 6.21 -24.20 5.77
C THR A 15 6.42 -22.80 5.23
N HIS A 16 5.56 -22.44 4.27
CA HIS A 16 5.50 -21.11 3.72
C HIS A 16 5.07 -20.10 4.78
N PHE A 17 6.04 -19.50 5.48
CA PHE A 17 5.85 -18.25 6.22
C PHE A 17 5.83 -17.10 5.21
N PHE A 18 4.64 -16.68 4.79
CA PHE A 18 4.46 -15.46 4.02
C PHE A 18 4.19 -14.30 4.99
N PRO A 19 5.10 -13.31 5.14
CA PRO A 19 4.79 -12.09 5.88
C PRO A 19 3.64 -11.36 5.18
N ILE A 20 2.81 -10.63 5.92
CA ILE A 20 1.58 -10.02 5.39
C ILE A 20 1.83 -8.98 4.31
N THR A 21 3.01 -8.35 4.30
CA THR A 21 3.47 -7.50 3.19
C THR A 21 3.71 -8.28 1.87
N SER A 22 3.84 -9.61 1.94
CA SER A 22 3.90 -10.50 0.77
C SER A 22 2.52 -10.86 0.22
N GLN A 23 1.42 -10.75 1.01
CA GLN A 23 0.07 -10.94 0.46
C GLN A 23 -0.29 -9.83 -0.55
N PHE A 24 0.27 -8.62 -0.37
CA PHE A 24 0.14 -7.50 -1.31
C PHE A 24 0.66 -7.83 -2.72
N TYR A 25 1.65 -8.72 -2.84
CA TYR A 25 2.21 -9.12 -4.13
C TYR A 25 1.70 -10.47 -4.62
N THR A 26 1.34 -11.41 -3.73
CA THR A 26 0.88 -12.74 -4.15
C THR A 26 -0.51 -12.72 -4.78
N HIS A 27 -1.39 -11.78 -4.43
CA HIS A 27 -2.68 -11.63 -5.13
C HIS A 27 -2.57 -10.92 -6.48
N GLU A 28 -1.59 -10.03 -6.68
CA GLU A 28 -1.33 -9.43 -8.01
C GLU A 28 -0.69 -10.44 -8.99
N LEU A 29 -0.05 -11.51 -8.49
CA LEU A 29 0.66 -12.48 -9.31
C LEU A 29 -0.24 -13.46 -10.09
N PHE A 30 -1.54 -13.57 -9.80
CA PHE A 30 -2.37 -14.68 -10.31
C PHE A 30 -3.38 -14.37 -11.43
N HIS A 31 -3.50 -13.12 -11.92
CA HIS A 31 -4.43 -12.82 -13.02
C HIS A 31 -3.83 -11.94 -14.12
N ILE A 32 -2.74 -12.39 -14.73
CA ILE A 32 -2.27 -11.80 -15.99
C ILE A 32 -2.70 -12.71 -17.14
N HIS A 33 -3.92 -12.49 -17.64
CA HIS A 33 -4.33 -12.95 -18.97
C HIS A 33 -4.42 -11.73 -19.89
N PHE A 34 -3.32 -11.42 -20.59
CA PHE A 34 -3.34 -10.47 -21.70
C PHE A 34 -4.06 -11.10 -22.89
N THR A 35 -5.37 -10.88 -22.98
CA THR A 35 -6.08 -10.93 -24.27
C THR A 35 -7.06 -9.77 -24.33
N SER A 36 -6.57 -8.57 -24.66
CA SER A 36 -7.45 -7.46 -25.04
C SER A 36 -7.72 -7.54 -26.55
N THR A 37 -8.85 -8.14 -26.93
CA THR A 37 -9.43 -7.87 -28.24
C THR A 37 -10.11 -6.51 -28.17
N ALA A 38 -9.49 -5.51 -28.81
CA ALA A 38 -9.98 -4.15 -28.84
C ALA A 38 -11.40 -4.04 -29.41
N THR A 39 -12.38 -3.63 -28.58
CA THR A 39 -13.63 -3.02 -29.09
C THR A 39 -14.25 -1.92 -28.23
N GLU A 40 -13.74 -1.54 -27.06
CA GLU A 40 -14.13 -0.29 -26.39
C GLU A 40 -12.92 0.37 -25.71
N ILE A 41 -12.57 1.59 -26.12
CA ILE A 41 -11.55 2.41 -25.44
C ILE A 41 -12.16 2.89 -24.13
N MET A 42 -11.91 2.14 -23.06
CA MET A 42 -12.31 2.52 -21.73
C MET A 42 -11.58 3.78 -21.27
N ASN A 43 -12.31 4.68 -20.62
CA ASN A 43 -11.70 5.81 -19.95
C ASN A 43 -10.93 5.30 -18.71
N PRO A 44 -9.60 5.49 -18.60
CA PRO A 44 -8.78 5.05 -17.46
C PRO A 44 -9.28 5.61 -16.12
N TYR A 45 -9.95 6.76 -16.14
CA TYR A 45 -10.47 7.46 -14.95
C TYR A 45 -11.92 7.11 -14.60
N THR A 46 -12.44 6.01 -15.15
CA THR A 46 -13.79 5.54 -14.83
C THR A 46 -13.87 5.14 -13.35
N THR A 47 -14.67 5.89 -12.58
CA THR A 47 -14.83 5.68 -11.13
C THR A 47 -16.17 5.06 -10.74
N ASN A 48 -17.16 5.07 -11.64
CA ASN A 48 -18.48 4.52 -11.39
C ASN A 48 -18.52 3.02 -11.75
N PRO A 49 -18.78 2.12 -10.78
CA PRO A 49 -18.90 0.67 -11.01
C PRO A 49 -19.82 0.28 -12.16
N LYS A 50 -20.90 1.04 -12.39
CA LYS A 50 -21.88 0.74 -13.44
C LYS A 50 -21.34 0.91 -14.86
N HIS A 51 -20.23 1.60 -15.01
CA HIS A 51 -19.58 1.85 -16.30
C HIS A 51 -18.34 0.99 -16.50
N ILE A 52 -18.01 0.09 -15.55
CA ILE A 52 -16.89 -0.84 -15.68
C ILE A 52 -17.32 -2.01 -16.58
N PRO A 53 -16.59 -2.32 -17.66
CA PRO A 53 -16.94 -3.42 -18.53
C PRO A 53 -16.63 -4.75 -17.84
N LYS A 54 -17.33 -5.80 -18.25
CA LYS A 54 -17.11 -7.15 -17.71
C LYS A 54 -15.72 -7.73 -17.99
N SER A 55 -15.00 -7.15 -18.95
CA SER A 55 -13.63 -7.53 -19.29
C SER A 55 -12.56 -6.79 -18.48
N ASP A 56 -12.95 -5.84 -17.61
CA ASP A 56 -12.00 -5.19 -16.69
C ASP A 56 -11.45 -6.21 -15.70
N LEU A 57 -10.14 -6.16 -15.45
CA LEU A 57 -9.42 -7.06 -14.54
C LEU A 57 -9.99 -7.04 -13.11
N TYR A 58 -10.59 -5.92 -12.72
CA TYR A 58 -11.12 -5.66 -11.39
C TYR A 58 -12.67 -5.59 -11.37
N ALA A 59 -13.34 -6.10 -12.42
CA ALA A 59 -14.80 -6.06 -12.53
C ALA A 59 -15.53 -6.71 -11.34
N ASP A 60 -14.95 -7.76 -10.75
CA ASP A 60 -15.53 -8.51 -9.61
C ASP A 60 -15.30 -7.82 -8.25
N ILE A 61 -14.40 -6.82 -8.19
CA ILE A 61 -14.11 -6.02 -6.99
C ILE A 61 -14.27 -4.52 -7.28
N PRO A 62 -15.49 -4.05 -7.62
CA PRO A 62 -15.72 -2.72 -8.20
C PRO A 62 -15.39 -1.54 -7.27
N LEU A 63 -15.21 -1.77 -5.97
CA LEU A 63 -14.83 -0.75 -4.99
C LEU A 63 -13.30 -0.61 -4.86
N TYR A 64 -12.55 -1.59 -5.36
CA TYR A 64 -11.09 -1.55 -5.34
C TYR A 64 -10.57 -0.49 -6.29
N GLY A 65 -9.78 0.43 -5.74
CA GLY A 65 -9.08 1.46 -6.48
C GLY A 65 -9.94 2.37 -7.35
N ARG A 66 -11.26 2.48 -7.11
CA ARG A 66 -12.16 3.39 -7.84
C ARG A 66 -13.10 4.08 -6.86
N TYR A 67 -13.11 5.41 -6.86
CA TYR A 67 -14.03 6.18 -6.03
C TYR A 67 -14.48 7.48 -6.68
N SER A 68 -15.81 7.67 -6.74
CA SER A 68 -16.46 8.94 -7.06
C SER A 68 -17.38 9.31 -5.91
N PRO A 69 -17.26 10.49 -5.30
CA PRO A 69 -18.16 10.94 -4.25
C PRO A 69 -19.60 10.97 -4.69
N ARG A 70 -20.48 10.51 -3.80
CA ARG A 70 -21.93 10.54 -4.03
C ARG A 70 -22.63 11.33 -2.93
N SER A 71 -23.84 11.82 -3.23
CA SER A 71 -24.66 12.54 -2.25
C SER A 71 -25.18 11.61 -1.15
N ASP A 72 -25.32 10.31 -1.45
CA ASP A 72 -25.78 9.25 -0.57
C ASP A 72 -24.62 8.49 0.11
N ASP A 73 -23.37 8.92 -0.08
CA ASP A 73 -22.23 8.32 0.61
C ASP A 73 -22.38 8.47 2.13
N PHE A 74 -22.01 7.42 2.86
CA PHE A 74 -21.71 7.56 4.28
C PHE A 74 -20.65 8.66 4.47
N ARG A 75 -20.91 9.56 5.42
CA ARG A 75 -20.00 10.63 5.83
C ARG A 75 -19.81 10.59 7.33
N VAL A 76 -18.57 10.81 7.76
CA VAL A 76 -18.24 10.91 9.17
C VAL A 76 -18.94 12.11 9.78
N ASP A 77 -19.51 11.91 10.97
CA ASP A 77 -19.97 12.99 11.80
C ASP A 77 -18.77 13.61 12.52
N VAL A 78 -18.50 14.87 12.18
CA VAL A 78 -17.28 15.58 12.55
C VAL A 78 -17.10 15.73 14.07
N GLN A 79 -18.18 15.64 14.85
CA GLN A 79 -18.11 15.74 16.31
C GLN A 79 -17.36 14.56 16.97
N HIS A 80 -17.24 13.42 16.27
CA HIS A 80 -16.59 12.22 16.78
C HIS A 80 -15.13 12.07 16.35
N ILE A 81 -14.66 12.94 15.43
CA ILE A 81 -13.25 12.95 14.99
C ILE A 81 -12.35 13.37 16.15
N ASN A 82 -11.24 12.66 16.35
CA ASN A 82 -10.26 12.90 17.43
C ASN A 82 -10.86 12.86 18.86
N SER A 83 -12.03 12.24 19.05
CA SER A 83 -12.67 12.11 20.35
C SER A 83 -12.59 10.69 20.89
N SER A 84 -12.27 10.57 22.18
CA SER A 84 -12.24 9.30 22.93
C SER A 84 -13.37 9.20 23.97
N SER A 85 -14.37 10.07 23.91
CA SER A 85 -15.58 9.98 24.74
C SER A 85 -16.31 8.66 24.51
N GLU A 86 -17.05 8.16 25.50
CA GLU A 86 -17.83 6.93 25.36
C GLU A 86 -18.80 6.98 24.17
N GLU A 87 -19.46 8.13 23.95
CA GLU A 87 -20.38 8.35 22.83
C GLU A 87 -19.68 8.21 21.48
N SER A 88 -18.47 8.75 21.35
CA SER A 88 -17.66 8.63 20.13
C SER A 88 -17.17 7.21 19.90
N ILE A 89 -16.82 6.47 20.96
CA ILE A 89 -16.46 5.05 20.85
C ILE A 89 -17.66 4.22 20.39
N GLN A 90 -18.86 4.50 20.92
CA GLN A 90 -20.10 3.86 20.46
C GLN A 90 -20.42 4.20 19.00
N TYR A 91 -20.22 5.46 18.59
CA TYR A 91 -20.34 5.87 17.19
C TYR A 91 -19.41 5.08 16.28
N TRP A 92 -18.11 5.01 16.60
CA TRP A 92 -17.15 4.27 15.79
C TRP A 92 -17.43 2.77 15.75
N ALA A 93 -17.92 2.18 16.85
CA ALA A 93 -18.42 0.81 16.85
C ALA A 93 -19.60 0.60 15.89
N ALA A 94 -20.53 1.55 15.84
CA ALA A 94 -21.64 1.51 14.88
C ALA A 94 -21.15 1.65 13.43
N VAL A 95 -20.18 2.53 13.16
CA VAL A 95 -19.55 2.68 11.83
C VAL A 95 -18.87 1.38 11.39
N ILE A 96 -18.13 0.72 12.28
CA ILE A 96 -17.52 -0.58 12.00
C ILE A 96 -18.60 -1.64 11.72
N GLY A 97 -19.73 -1.59 12.41
CA GLY A 97 -20.87 -2.48 12.16
C GLY A 97 -21.47 -2.38 10.74
N LEU A 98 -21.20 -1.30 10.00
CA LEU A 98 -21.59 -1.14 8.60
C LEU A 98 -20.61 -1.82 7.62
N CYS A 99 -19.44 -2.26 8.10
CA CYS A 99 -18.43 -2.94 7.28
C CYS A 99 -18.82 -4.42 7.11
N THR A 100 -19.10 -4.82 5.88
CA THR A 100 -19.55 -6.17 5.53
C THR A 100 -18.80 -6.67 4.30
N GLU A 101 -18.99 -7.93 3.91
CA GLU A 101 -18.39 -8.47 2.67
C GLU A 101 -18.75 -7.63 1.42
N SER A 102 -19.94 -7.02 1.41
CA SER A 102 -20.40 -6.20 0.26
C SER A 102 -19.59 -4.93 0.02
N ASN A 103 -18.85 -4.45 1.03
CA ASN A 103 -18.03 -3.24 0.93
C ASN A 103 -16.56 -3.49 1.28
N MET A 104 -16.15 -4.76 1.35
CA MET A 104 -14.77 -5.17 1.57
C MET A 104 -14.00 -5.09 0.26
N ILE A 105 -12.84 -4.42 0.28
CA ILE A 105 -11.93 -4.33 -0.88
C ILE A 105 -10.71 -5.25 -0.72
N PHE A 106 -10.32 -5.55 0.51
CA PHE A 106 -9.27 -6.52 0.81
C PHE A 106 -9.65 -7.39 2.00
N PRO A 107 -9.91 -8.69 1.81
CA PRO A 107 -9.91 -9.64 2.90
C PRO A 107 -8.47 -9.93 3.33
N ALA A 108 -8.24 -10.05 4.64
CA ALA A 108 -6.95 -10.51 5.17
C ALA A 108 -7.12 -11.83 5.91
N ASP A 109 -6.34 -12.85 5.54
CA ASP A 109 -6.28 -14.10 6.32
C ASP A 109 -5.59 -13.89 7.67
N GLU A 110 -4.59 -13.01 7.65
CA GLU A 110 -3.83 -12.56 8.81
C GLU A 110 -3.70 -11.04 8.72
N GLY A 111 -4.32 -10.30 9.66
CA GLY A 111 -4.22 -8.85 9.71
C GLY A 111 -5.56 -8.14 9.81
N ARG A 112 -5.76 -7.11 8.99
CA ARG A 112 -6.99 -6.30 8.95
C ARG A 112 -7.62 -6.37 7.58
N ASP A 113 -8.93 -6.57 7.56
CA ASP A 113 -9.71 -6.35 6.36
C ASP A 113 -9.75 -4.84 6.06
N VAL A 114 -9.84 -4.51 4.78
CA VAL A 114 -10.00 -3.13 4.31
C VAL A 114 -11.36 -2.97 3.65
N PHE A 115 -12.12 -1.98 4.08
CA PHE A 115 -13.46 -1.70 3.60
C PHE A 115 -13.55 -0.30 3.00
N ALA A 116 -14.40 -0.14 1.99
CA ALA A 116 -14.76 1.12 1.38
C ALA A 116 -16.21 1.48 1.76
N LEU A 117 -16.37 2.33 2.77
CA LEU A 117 -17.68 2.72 3.31
C LEU A 117 -18.00 4.16 2.93
N GLY A 118 -18.70 4.36 1.81
CA GLY A 118 -18.99 5.70 1.27
C GLY A 118 -17.71 6.51 1.07
N SER A 119 -17.57 7.59 1.84
CA SER A 119 -16.43 8.52 1.80
C SER A 119 -15.22 8.12 2.66
N VAL A 120 -15.22 6.94 3.28
CA VAL A 120 -14.12 6.48 4.13
C VAL A 120 -13.54 5.12 3.73
N ILE A 121 -12.27 4.93 4.04
CA ILE A 121 -11.61 3.63 4.13
C ILE A 121 -11.53 3.22 5.60
N VAL A 122 -11.94 1.99 5.90
CA VAL A 122 -11.84 1.39 7.24
C VAL A 122 -10.88 0.22 7.18
N LYS A 123 -9.81 0.24 7.99
CA LYS A 123 -8.92 -0.91 8.22
C LYS A 123 -9.27 -1.51 9.59
N SER A 124 -9.79 -2.73 9.62
CA SER A 124 -10.24 -3.36 10.87
C SER A 124 -10.23 -4.90 10.79
N SER A 125 -9.90 -5.56 11.89
CA SER A 125 -9.97 -7.02 12.04
C SER A 125 -11.24 -7.49 12.77
N HIS A 126 -12.28 -6.66 12.87
CA HIS A 126 -13.50 -6.96 13.65
C HIS A 126 -14.24 -8.24 13.23
N ARG A 127 -14.05 -8.71 11.99
CA ARG A 127 -14.66 -9.95 11.47
C ARG A 127 -13.86 -11.21 11.82
N HIS A 128 -12.63 -11.07 12.31
CA HIS A 128 -11.72 -12.21 12.53
C HIS A 128 -11.94 -12.83 13.91
N GLN A 129 -11.92 -14.16 14.00
CA GLN A 129 -12.14 -14.87 15.28
C GLN A 129 -11.05 -14.59 16.32
N HIS A 130 -9.81 -14.40 15.87
CA HIS A 130 -8.66 -14.17 16.74
C HIS A 130 -7.87 -12.93 16.29
N GLU A 131 -7.34 -12.17 17.26
CA GLU A 131 -6.33 -11.16 16.98
C GLU A 131 -5.00 -11.89 16.72
N LYS A 132 -4.52 -11.84 15.48
CA LYS A 132 -3.20 -12.41 15.13
C LYS A 132 -2.09 -11.37 15.23
N ILE A 133 -2.37 -10.12 14.83
CA ILE A 133 -1.36 -9.05 14.72
C ILE A 133 -1.92 -7.74 15.24
N ASP A 134 -1.10 -7.04 16.01
CA ASP A 134 -1.40 -5.73 16.56
C ASP A 134 -0.88 -4.63 15.61
N TYR A 135 -1.67 -3.56 15.43
CA TYR A 135 -1.37 -2.45 14.51
C TYR A 135 -1.13 -1.06 15.14
N PRO A 136 -0.98 -0.86 16.47
CA PRO A 136 -0.93 0.49 17.03
C PRO A 136 0.29 1.28 16.56
N TYR A 137 1.45 0.63 16.39
CA TYR A 137 2.63 1.28 15.83
C TYR A 137 2.50 1.54 14.32
N ALA A 138 1.83 0.65 13.58
CA ALA A 138 1.46 0.87 12.18
C ALA A 138 0.67 2.15 12.00
N ASP A 139 -0.42 2.23 12.77
CA ASP A 139 -1.41 3.28 12.66
C ASP A 139 -0.82 4.60 13.16
N ALA A 140 -0.05 4.56 14.24
CA ALA A 140 0.70 5.73 14.69
C ALA A 140 1.72 6.19 13.64
N ASN A 141 2.39 5.27 12.93
CA ASN A 141 3.30 5.60 11.84
C ASN A 141 2.57 6.26 10.67
N GLU A 142 1.47 5.66 10.21
CA GLU A 142 0.62 6.20 9.12
C GLU A 142 0.08 7.60 9.48
N VAL A 143 -0.41 7.80 10.72
CA VAL A 143 -0.89 9.10 11.22
C VAL A 143 0.21 10.17 11.18
N GLN A 144 1.40 9.87 11.71
CA GLN A 144 2.50 10.84 11.72
C GLN A 144 3.06 11.11 10.31
N ALA A 145 3.14 10.07 9.47
CA ALA A 145 3.58 10.20 8.09
C ALA A 145 2.67 11.10 7.27
N ILE A 146 1.35 10.91 7.40
CA ILE A 146 0.35 11.77 6.75
C ILE A 146 0.50 13.22 7.23
N ALA A 147 0.74 13.46 8.52
CA ALA A 147 0.92 14.82 9.04
C ALA A 147 2.15 15.51 8.42
N ILE A 148 3.27 14.79 8.27
CA ILE A 148 4.47 15.31 7.61
C ILE A 148 4.20 15.53 6.12
N ALA A 149 3.59 14.56 5.43
CA ALA A 149 3.29 14.65 4.00
C ALA A 149 2.40 15.85 3.67
N LYS A 150 1.37 16.14 4.48
CA LYS A 150 0.50 17.33 4.34
C LYS A 150 1.26 18.65 4.37
N SER A 151 2.41 18.69 5.06
CA SER A 151 3.19 19.93 5.18
C SER A 151 4.08 20.22 3.98
N VAL A 152 4.30 19.24 3.10
CA VAL A 152 5.28 19.33 2.01
C VAL A 152 4.70 19.06 0.62
N LEU A 153 3.67 18.21 0.51
CA LEU A 153 3.08 17.87 -0.79
C LEU A 153 2.21 19.00 -1.32
N ASP A 154 2.56 19.50 -2.50
CA ASP A 154 1.75 20.45 -3.26
C ASP A 154 0.96 19.74 -4.37
N GLY A 155 -0.33 20.06 -4.48
CA GLY A 155 -1.23 19.50 -5.49
C GLY A 155 -1.59 18.01 -5.34
N VAL A 156 -1.03 17.29 -4.35
CA VAL A 156 -1.31 15.87 -4.08
C VAL A 156 -1.96 15.70 -2.70
N LYS A 157 -3.15 15.11 -2.67
CA LYS A 157 -3.87 14.85 -1.42
C LYS A 157 -3.30 13.64 -0.69
N VAL A 158 -3.35 13.69 0.63
CA VAL A 158 -3.17 12.52 1.51
C VAL A 158 -4.38 12.41 2.43
N PRO A 159 -4.73 11.20 2.93
CA PRO A 159 -5.99 11.02 3.66
C PRO A 159 -6.09 11.90 4.91
N ASN A 160 -7.31 12.36 5.22
CA ASN A 160 -7.62 12.78 6.59
C ASN A 160 -7.86 11.55 7.47
N ILE A 161 -7.20 11.49 8.63
CA ILE A 161 -7.47 10.47 9.62
C ILE A 161 -8.66 10.93 10.47
N TYR A 162 -9.69 10.10 10.53
CA TYR A 162 -10.90 10.37 11.31
C TYR A 162 -10.90 9.63 12.65
N PHE A 163 -10.34 8.42 12.67
CA PHE A 163 -10.16 7.63 13.88
C PHE A 163 -8.92 6.74 13.77
N SER A 164 -8.16 6.66 14.87
CA SER A 164 -7.09 5.68 15.06
C SER A 164 -7.12 5.26 16.53
N GLY A 165 -7.37 3.98 16.79
CA GLY A 165 -7.53 3.50 18.16
C GLY A 165 -8.05 2.08 18.23
N LYS A 166 -8.52 1.69 19.42
CA LYS A 166 -9.11 0.37 19.64
C LYS A 166 -10.63 0.45 19.80
N ILE A 167 -11.34 -0.43 19.11
CA ILE A 167 -12.78 -0.68 19.33
C ILE A 167 -12.94 -2.15 19.66
N ASN A 168 -13.56 -2.44 20.81
CA ASN A 168 -13.72 -3.80 21.34
C ASN A 168 -12.39 -4.60 21.39
N GLY A 169 -11.30 -3.94 21.80
CA GLY A 169 -9.96 -4.52 21.90
C GLY A 169 -9.13 -4.49 20.61
N ARG A 170 -9.78 -4.30 19.45
CA ARG A 170 -9.15 -4.42 18.12
C ARG A 170 -8.70 -3.09 17.57
N ALA A 171 -7.51 -3.04 16.99
CA ALA A 171 -7.00 -1.86 16.31
C ALA A 171 -7.84 -1.52 15.06
N VAL A 172 -8.21 -0.25 14.95
CA VAL A 172 -9.02 0.28 13.86
C VAL A 172 -8.44 1.61 13.40
N LEU A 173 -8.29 1.74 12.08
CA LEU A 173 -7.98 3.00 11.42
C LEU A 173 -9.11 3.35 10.45
N ILE A 174 -9.62 4.58 10.55
CA ILE A 174 -10.65 5.12 9.64
C ILE A 174 -10.10 6.41 9.05
N GLN A 175 -10.08 6.48 7.72
CA GLN A 175 -9.52 7.60 6.99
C GLN A 175 -10.36 7.98 5.78
N GLU A 176 -10.13 9.18 5.26
CA GLU A 176 -10.73 9.66 4.02
C GLU A 176 -10.43 8.74 2.85
N ARG A 177 -11.47 8.42 2.09
CA ARG A 177 -11.33 7.78 0.78
C ARG A 177 -11.11 8.89 -0.26
N ILE A 178 -9.92 8.94 -0.84
CA ILE A 178 -9.58 9.97 -1.83
C ILE A 178 -10.29 9.66 -3.17
N PRO A 179 -11.01 10.63 -3.76
CA PRO A 179 -11.64 10.47 -5.09
C PRO A 179 -10.62 10.24 -6.21
N GLY A 180 -10.95 9.33 -7.13
CA GLY A 180 -10.13 9.01 -8.31
C GLY A 180 -10.01 7.50 -8.54
N VAL A 181 -9.01 7.12 -9.33
CA VAL A 181 -8.69 5.73 -9.68
C VAL A 181 -7.26 5.41 -9.24
N CYS A 182 -6.98 4.25 -8.63
CA CYS A 182 -5.61 3.82 -8.36
C CYS A 182 -4.86 3.61 -9.69
N LEU A 183 -3.58 4.00 -9.77
CA LEU A 183 -2.83 3.96 -11.02
C LEU A 183 -2.69 2.54 -11.57
N ASN A 184 -2.57 1.50 -10.72
CA ASN A 184 -2.58 0.10 -11.18
C ASN A 184 -3.89 -0.29 -11.88
N VAL A 185 -5.03 0.23 -11.42
CA VAL A 185 -6.35 0.01 -12.01
C VAL A 185 -6.52 0.77 -13.33
N ALA A 186 -5.93 1.96 -13.45
CA ALA A 186 -5.92 2.73 -14.69
C ALA A 186 -4.94 2.16 -15.73
N LEU A 187 -3.85 1.54 -15.28
CA LEU A 187 -2.68 1.15 -16.08
C LEU A 187 -2.99 0.43 -17.40
N PRO A 188 -3.91 -0.56 -17.46
CA PRO A 188 -4.20 -1.29 -18.70
C PRO A 188 -4.77 -0.41 -19.82
N TYR A 189 -5.26 0.79 -19.48
CA TYR A 189 -5.94 1.71 -20.40
C TYR A 189 -5.07 2.93 -20.74
N LEU A 190 -3.85 3.02 -20.20
CA LEU A 190 -2.96 4.15 -20.41
C LEU A 190 -2.10 3.95 -21.65
N SER A 191 -1.91 5.02 -22.40
CA SER A 191 -0.86 5.09 -23.42
C SER A 191 0.54 5.20 -22.78
N GLU A 192 1.58 4.85 -23.54
CA GLU A 192 2.98 5.01 -23.11
C GLU A 192 3.34 6.44 -22.73
N ALA A 193 2.76 7.44 -23.41
CA ALA A 193 2.97 8.85 -23.06
C ALA A 193 2.39 9.17 -21.66
N GLN A 194 1.23 8.62 -21.33
CA GLN A 194 0.59 8.80 -20.02
C GLN A 194 1.36 8.07 -18.92
N LYS A 195 1.78 6.83 -19.15
CA LYS A 195 2.65 6.08 -18.21
C LYS A 195 3.90 6.90 -17.88
N ASN A 196 4.62 7.37 -18.90
CA ASN A 196 5.81 8.21 -18.71
C ASN A 196 5.51 9.51 -17.95
N SER A 197 4.37 10.16 -18.26
CA SER A 197 3.92 11.35 -17.51
C SER A 197 3.70 11.05 -16.02
N PHE A 198 3.03 9.95 -15.68
CA PHE A 198 2.81 9.56 -14.28
C PHE A 198 4.12 9.23 -13.55
N LYS A 199 5.08 8.57 -14.22
CA LYS A 199 6.41 8.32 -13.63
C LYS A 199 7.14 9.62 -13.31
N LEU A 200 7.08 10.61 -14.21
CA LEU A 200 7.68 11.93 -13.97
C LEU A 200 7.01 12.66 -12.80
N GLN A 201 5.68 12.60 -12.70
CA GLN A 201 4.93 13.16 -11.57
C GLN A 201 5.32 12.47 -10.25
N ALA A 202 5.37 11.13 -10.24
CA ALA A 202 5.79 10.37 -9.07
C ALA A 202 7.21 10.72 -8.60
N ARG A 203 8.15 10.88 -9.55
CA ARG A 203 9.51 11.36 -9.23
C ARG A 203 9.48 12.73 -8.59
N GLU A 204 8.66 13.65 -9.07
CA GLU A 204 8.54 14.98 -8.48
C GLU A 204 7.97 14.94 -7.05
N ILE A 205 6.96 14.11 -6.81
CA ILE A 205 6.41 13.87 -5.47
C ILE A 205 7.50 13.32 -4.54
N LEU A 206 8.30 12.36 -5.00
CA LEU A 206 9.40 11.81 -4.20
C LEU A 206 10.45 12.87 -3.85
N ARG A 207 10.77 13.81 -4.76
CA ARG A 207 11.67 14.94 -4.45
C ARG A 207 11.11 15.85 -3.37
N GLN A 208 9.82 16.15 -3.42
CA GLN A 208 9.15 16.93 -2.37
C GLN A 208 9.27 16.22 -1.01
N LEU A 209 9.00 14.92 -0.95
CA LEU A 209 9.16 14.14 0.30
C LEU A 209 10.62 14.15 0.79
N HIS A 210 11.57 13.90 -0.12
CA HIS A 210 12.99 13.88 0.19
C HIS A 210 13.57 15.24 0.64
N ALA A 211 12.87 16.35 0.40
CA ALA A 211 13.26 17.65 0.93
C ALA A 211 13.19 17.70 2.47
N ILE A 212 12.35 16.85 3.09
CA ILE A 212 12.24 16.77 4.55
C ILE A 212 13.34 15.86 5.10
N LYS A 213 14.35 16.47 5.71
CA LYS A 213 15.48 15.73 6.30
C LYS A 213 15.11 15.09 7.63
N ALA A 214 15.77 13.97 7.92
CA ALA A 214 15.63 13.32 9.22
C ALA A 214 16.00 14.27 10.36
N PRO A 215 15.28 14.21 11.50
CA PRO A 215 15.70 14.90 12.72
C PRO A 215 17.15 14.55 13.08
N SER A 216 17.91 15.53 13.57
CA SER A 216 19.36 15.38 13.83
C SER A 216 19.70 14.32 14.88
N ASN A 217 18.72 13.91 15.70
CA ASN A 217 18.86 12.85 16.70
C ASN A 217 18.57 11.44 16.13
N ARG A 218 18.26 11.32 14.84
CA ARG A 218 18.13 10.02 14.16
C ARG A 218 19.46 9.66 13.52
N GLU A 219 20.05 8.59 14.03
CA GLU A 219 21.33 8.06 13.54
C GLU A 219 21.15 6.81 12.65
N THR A 220 19.93 6.26 12.59
CA THR A 220 19.63 5.03 11.85
C THR A 220 18.37 5.18 11.00
N ARG A 221 18.28 4.37 9.95
CA ARG A 221 17.05 4.19 9.16
C ARG A 221 15.96 3.61 10.05
N ASP A 222 14.76 4.18 9.99
CA ASP A 222 13.61 3.65 10.71
C ASP A 222 12.30 4.25 10.20
N HIS A 223 11.19 3.62 10.58
CA HIS A 223 9.86 4.22 10.50
C HIS A 223 9.79 5.52 11.31
N ILE A 224 8.82 6.39 11.00
CA ILE A 224 8.62 7.62 11.77
C ILE A 224 8.26 7.29 13.22
N VAL A 225 7.40 6.29 13.44
CA VAL A 225 7.13 5.74 14.76
C VAL A 225 7.86 4.41 14.90
N PRO A 226 8.91 4.33 15.74
CA PRO A 226 9.63 3.08 15.97
C PRO A 226 8.72 2.02 16.59
N ASP A 227 8.70 0.84 16.00
CA ASP A 227 8.05 -0.33 16.56
C ASP A 227 9.13 -1.24 17.20
N PRO A 228 9.17 -1.38 18.54
CA PRO A 228 10.17 -2.18 19.23
C PRO A 228 10.08 -3.67 18.88
N LYS A 229 8.97 -4.11 18.27
CA LYS A 229 8.72 -5.49 17.84
C LYS A 229 8.72 -5.62 16.32
N ILE A 230 9.18 -4.62 15.55
CA ILE A 230 9.07 -4.64 14.08
C ILE A 230 9.63 -5.93 13.46
N LEU A 231 10.75 -6.44 14.00
CA LEU A 231 11.43 -7.66 13.54
C LEU A 231 10.70 -8.96 13.89
N THR A 232 9.81 -8.94 14.89
CA THR A 232 9.07 -10.12 15.38
C THR A 232 7.57 -10.03 15.18
N SER A 233 7.06 -8.88 14.75
CA SER A 233 5.64 -8.58 14.53
C SER A 233 5.03 -9.31 13.33
N GLY A 234 5.85 -9.85 12.43
CA GLY A 234 5.40 -10.44 11.15
C GLY A 234 5.01 -9.40 10.09
N ARG A 235 5.06 -8.10 10.41
CA ARG A 235 4.68 -7.01 9.49
C ARG A 235 5.77 -6.69 8.48
N LEU A 236 7.03 -6.80 8.88
CA LEU A 236 8.16 -6.46 8.01
C LEU A 236 8.69 -7.68 7.26
N ASN A 237 8.89 -7.54 5.95
CA ASN A 237 9.51 -8.58 5.15
C ASN A 237 10.96 -8.81 5.64
N PRO A 238 11.43 -10.07 5.83
CA PRO A 238 12.79 -10.33 6.33
C PRO A 238 13.91 -9.71 5.46
N ARG A 239 13.73 -9.64 4.15
CA ARG A 239 14.69 -8.98 3.23
C ARG A 239 14.67 -7.46 3.40
N GLU A 240 13.48 -6.89 3.60
CA GLU A 240 13.34 -5.47 3.91
C GLU A 240 14.00 -5.12 5.25
N ALA A 241 13.75 -5.93 6.28
CA ALA A 241 14.40 -5.79 7.58
C ALA A 241 15.93 -5.81 7.46
N HIS A 242 16.48 -6.70 6.63
CA HIS A 242 17.92 -6.76 6.38
C HIS A 242 18.46 -5.48 5.73
N ILE A 243 17.72 -4.88 4.81
CA ILE A 243 18.12 -3.61 4.16
C ILE A 243 18.02 -2.45 5.15
N LEU A 244 16.86 -2.27 5.79
CA LEU A 244 16.60 -1.15 6.71
C LEU A 244 17.55 -1.15 7.91
N PHE A 245 17.81 -2.30 8.51
CA PHE A 245 18.59 -2.40 9.76
C PHE A 245 20.03 -2.89 9.56
N SER A 246 20.54 -2.82 8.33
CA SER A 246 21.98 -3.01 8.08
C SER A 246 22.80 -1.90 8.73
N ALA A 247 24.08 -2.18 9.05
CA ALA A 247 24.97 -1.23 9.72
C ALA A 247 25.31 0.04 8.89
N ASN A 248 24.85 0.12 7.64
CA ASN A 248 25.12 1.26 6.77
C ASN A 248 24.14 2.40 7.07
N ILE A 249 24.67 3.55 7.48
CA ILE A 249 23.89 4.77 7.70
C ILE A 249 23.84 5.57 6.40
N ASP A 250 22.64 5.99 6.00
CA ASP A 250 22.49 6.87 4.85
C ASP A 250 22.91 8.29 5.20
N GLN A 251 23.76 8.89 4.38
CA GLN A 251 24.19 10.29 4.57
C GLN A 251 23.07 11.28 4.21
N ASP A 252 22.08 10.83 3.42
CA ASP A 252 20.98 11.60 2.86
C ASP A 252 19.61 11.21 3.48
N MET A 253 19.58 10.72 4.73
CA MET A 253 18.33 10.33 5.40
C MET A 253 17.26 11.42 5.31
N SER A 254 16.18 11.08 4.64
CA SER A 254 15.07 11.98 4.38
C SER A 254 13.75 11.22 4.47
N PHE A 255 12.65 11.95 4.57
CA PHE A 255 11.32 11.37 4.65
C PHE A 255 10.96 10.69 3.32
N MET A 256 10.52 9.43 3.42
CA MET A 256 10.12 8.61 2.28
C MET A 256 8.79 7.93 2.57
N HIS A 257 7.99 7.72 1.54
CA HIS A 257 6.81 6.86 1.60
C HIS A 257 7.18 5.38 1.85
N ASN A 258 8.29 4.91 1.25
CA ASN A 258 8.81 3.54 1.35
C ASN A 258 7.82 2.43 0.91
N ASP A 259 6.79 2.82 0.15
CA ASP A 259 5.84 1.93 -0.51
C ASP A 259 5.17 2.62 -1.70
N PHE A 260 5.97 3.31 -2.52
CA PHE A 260 5.49 4.15 -3.62
C PHE A 260 5.13 3.29 -4.85
N THR A 261 4.08 2.49 -4.73
CA THR A 261 3.57 1.60 -5.78
C THR A 261 2.44 2.27 -6.58
N PRO A 262 2.11 1.76 -7.78
CA PRO A 262 0.98 2.28 -8.55
C PRO A 262 -0.37 2.11 -7.83
N SER A 263 -0.56 1.08 -6.99
CA SER A 263 -1.79 0.89 -6.21
C SER A 263 -2.00 1.98 -5.15
N ASN A 264 -0.93 2.61 -4.69
CA ASN A 264 -0.95 3.67 -3.70
C ASN A 264 -1.08 5.08 -4.32
N CYS A 265 -1.03 5.20 -5.65
CA CYS A 265 -1.19 6.46 -6.37
C CYS A 265 -2.63 6.61 -6.88
N ILE A 266 -3.35 7.65 -6.44
CA ILE A 266 -4.69 7.98 -6.96
C ILE A 266 -4.54 8.98 -8.11
N VAL A 267 -5.13 8.64 -9.26
CA VAL A 267 -5.08 9.44 -10.49
C VAL A 267 -6.46 9.90 -10.93
N ASN A 268 -6.48 11.08 -11.53
CA ASN A 268 -7.63 11.65 -12.23
C ASN A 268 -7.13 12.62 -13.32
N ASP A 269 -7.69 12.55 -14.52
CA ASP A 269 -7.39 13.47 -15.63
C ASP A 269 -5.87 13.69 -15.85
N ASP A 270 -5.13 12.61 -16.07
CA ASP A 270 -3.67 12.59 -16.29
C ASP A 270 -2.81 13.16 -15.14
N LYS A 271 -3.38 13.29 -13.94
CA LYS A 271 -2.68 13.77 -12.75
C LYS A 271 -2.71 12.76 -11.61
N ILE A 272 -1.59 12.64 -10.90
CA ILE A 272 -1.59 12.05 -9.56
C ILE A 272 -2.23 13.09 -8.63
N VAL A 273 -3.41 12.76 -8.11
CA VAL A 273 -4.21 13.65 -7.24
C VAL A 273 -4.19 13.20 -5.78
N GLY A 274 -3.71 11.99 -5.49
CA GLY A 274 -3.55 11.52 -4.13
C GLY A 274 -2.50 10.42 -3.96
N LEU A 275 -2.01 10.28 -2.73
CA LEU A 275 -1.06 9.26 -2.29
C LEU A 275 -1.53 8.69 -0.95
N ILE A 276 -1.67 7.36 -0.89
CA ILE A 276 -2.26 6.63 0.25
C ILE A 276 -1.31 5.55 0.77
N ASP A 277 -1.66 4.96 1.91
CA ASP A 277 -0.97 3.83 2.53
C ASP A 277 0.44 4.14 3.06
N TRP A 278 0.48 5.09 4.00
CA TRP A 278 1.72 5.63 4.57
C TRP A 278 2.31 4.78 5.70
N GLU A 279 1.80 3.55 5.93
CA GLU A 279 2.20 2.75 7.10
C GLU A 279 3.67 2.32 7.08
N MET A 280 4.29 2.28 5.90
CA MET A 280 5.71 1.93 5.73
C MET A 280 6.65 3.14 5.74
N ALA A 281 6.10 4.36 5.84
CA ALA A 281 6.88 5.58 5.71
C ALA A 281 7.92 5.74 6.82
N GLY A 282 9.04 6.35 6.48
CA GLY A 282 10.21 6.40 7.36
C GLY A 282 11.26 7.39 6.90
N TYR A 283 12.36 7.42 7.65
CA TYR A 283 13.56 8.17 7.28
C TYR A 283 14.62 7.19 6.79
N LEU A 284 14.98 7.32 5.52
CA LEU A 284 16.01 6.52 4.85
C LEU A 284 16.53 7.31 3.65
N GLY A 285 17.72 6.95 3.17
CA GLY A 285 18.36 7.56 2.02
C GLY A 285 17.72 7.14 0.71
N TRP A 286 17.91 7.96 -0.32
CA TRP A 286 17.31 7.77 -1.64
C TRP A 286 17.67 6.42 -2.25
N LYS A 287 18.96 6.04 -2.16
CA LYS A 287 19.46 4.77 -2.68
C LYS A 287 18.84 3.57 -1.96
N THR A 288 18.70 3.66 -0.64
CA THR A 288 18.07 2.60 0.17
C THR A 288 16.61 2.44 -0.18
N ALA A 289 15.86 3.55 -0.29
CA ALA A 289 14.48 3.53 -0.72
C ALA A 289 14.33 2.88 -2.10
N GLY A 290 15.22 3.22 -3.05
CA GLY A 290 15.26 2.60 -4.38
C GLY A 290 15.62 1.11 -4.37
N GLU A 291 16.46 0.66 -3.44
CA GLU A 291 16.75 -0.76 -3.25
C GLU A 291 15.53 -1.53 -2.74
N ILE A 292 14.84 -1.01 -1.71
CA ILE A 292 13.60 -1.60 -1.19
C ILE A 292 12.53 -1.62 -2.27
N HIS A 293 12.36 -0.50 -2.99
CA HIS A 293 11.41 -0.37 -4.09
C HIS A 293 11.57 -1.48 -5.13
N ARG A 294 12.79 -1.67 -5.64
CA ARG A 294 13.07 -2.69 -6.66
C ARG A 294 13.00 -4.13 -6.14
N LYS A 295 13.49 -4.38 -4.92
CA LYS A 295 13.65 -5.75 -4.41
C LYS A 295 12.39 -6.28 -3.73
N ILE A 296 11.57 -5.39 -3.18
CA ILE A 296 10.44 -5.74 -2.32
C ILE A 296 9.13 -5.20 -2.87
N ARG A 297 9.11 -3.96 -3.41
CA ARG A 297 7.86 -3.28 -3.79
C ARG A 297 7.47 -3.37 -5.25
N SER A 298 8.29 -4.03 -6.05
CA SER A 298 8.13 -4.06 -7.50
C SER A 298 8.23 -5.49 -8.03
N PRO A 299 7.57 -5.78 -9.16
CA PRO A 299 7.75 -7.03 -9.89
C PRO A 299 9.23 -7.27 -10.22
N ARG A 300 9.69 -8.50 -10.04
CA ARG A 300 11.05 -8.92 -10.37
C ARG A 300 11.02 -10.02 -11.41
N ARG A 301 11.98 -9.96 -12.33
CA ARG A 301 12.10 -10.91 -13.44
C ARG A 301 12.11 -12.36 -12.99
N GLU A 302 12.76 -12.67 -11.86
CA GLU A 302 12.86 -14.04 -11.33
C GLU A 302 11.49 -14.62 -10.93
N GLN A 303 10.46 -13.78 -10.74
CA GLN A 303 9.10 -14.23 -10.42
C GLN A 303 8.34 -14.71 -11.67
N TYR A 304 8.79 -14.33 -12.87
CA TYR A 304 8.08 -14.58 -14.14
C TYR A 304 8.83 -15.53 -15.07
N VAL A 305 9.92 -16.17 -14.61
CA VAL A 305 10.70 -17.13 -15.41
C VAL A 305 9.88 -18.29 -15.96
N HIS A 306 8.72 -18.58 -15.35
CA HIS A 306 7.79 -19.63 -15.79
C HIS A 306 6.53 -19.10 -16.48
N ALA A 307 6.38 -17.77 -16.62
CA ALA A 307 5.18 -17.13 -17.18
C ALA A 307 5.17 -17.07 -18.72
N ASN A 308 6.25 -17.50 -19.39
CA ASN A 308 6.39 -17.53 -20.85
C ASN A 308 6.07 -16.18 -21.53
N LEU A 309 6.46 -15.09 -20.87
CA LEU A 309 6.30 -13.71 -21.33
C LEU A 309 7.45 -13.29 -22.25
N ASP A 310 7.17 -12.43 -23.22
CA ASP A 310 8.21 -11.80 -24.02
C ASP A 310 8.91 -10.62 -23.30
N GLU A 311 9.99 -10.08 -23.90
CA GLU A 311 10.74 -8.99 -23.27
C GLU A 311 9.91 -7.72 -23.11
N GLY A 312 9.05 -7.40 -24.08
CA GLY A 312 8.21 -6.20 -24.04
C GLY A 312 7.16 -6.29 -22.95
N GLU A 313 6.55 -7.46 -22.76
CA GLU A 313 5.62 -7.74 -21.67
C GLU A 313 6.31 -7.62 -20.30
N LEU A 314 7.53 -8.17 -20.17
CA LEU A 314 8.32 -8.04 -18.93
C LEU A 314 8.72 -6.59 -18.64
N GLU A 315 9.16 -5.85 -19.67
CA GLU A 315 9.49 -4.42 -19.55
C GLU A 315 8.28 -3.59 -19.15
N ASP A 316 7.11 -3.85 -19.74
CA ASP A 316 5.85 -3.17 -19.38
C ASP A 316 5.45 -3.44 -17.93
N MET A 317 5.62 -4.67 -17.45
CA MET A 317 5.36 -5.01 -16.05
C MET A 317 6.35 -4.36 -15.07
N MET A 318 7.59 -4.17 -15.49
CA MET A 318 8.67 -3.60 -14.69
C MET A 318 8.83 -2.09 -14.90
N TRP A 319 7.90 -1.45 -15.61
CA TRP A 319 7.99 -0.05 -16.01
C TRP A 319 8.16 0.91 -14.82
N TRP A 320 7.72 0.54 -13.62
CA TRP A 320 7.78 1.37 -12.41
C TRP A 320 9.05 1.16 -11.57
N ASN A 321 9.91 0.21 -11.94
CA ASN A 321 11.04 -0.23 -11.11
C ASN A 321 12.17 0.81 -11.01
N ASP A 322 12.30 1.67 -12.02
CA ASP A 322 13.35 2.68 -12.16
C ASP A 322 13.01 4.01 -11.48
N LEU A 323 11.99 4.04 -10.62
CA LEU A 323 11.46 5.28 -10.03
C LEU A 323 12.55 6.11 -9.33
N TYR A 324 13.50 5.44 -8.67
CA TYR A 324 14.61 6.03 -7.91
C TYR A 324 15.95 6.11 -8.69
N ASP A 325 15.99 5.75 -9.97
CA ASP A 325 17.22 5.76 -10.78
C ASP A 325 17.58 7.17 -11.30
N VAL A 326 16.90 8.19 -10.78
CA VAL A 326 17.20 9.60 -10.96
C VAL A 326 17.76 10.18 -9.66
N LEU A 327 18.54 11.26 -9.76
CA LEU A 327 18.99 11.97 -8.57
C LEU A 327 17.80 12.66 -7.86
N PRO A 328 17.84 12.71 -6.50
CA PRO A 328 16.84 13.40 -5.68
C PRO A 328 16.73 14.89 -5.95
#